data_AF-A0A5A9XKG8-F1
#
_entry.id   AF-A0A5A9XKG8-F1
#
_cell.length_a   1.000
_cell.length_b   1.000
_cell.length_c   1.000
_cell.angle_alpha   90.00
_cell.angle_beta   90.00
_cell.angle_gamma   90.00
#
_symmetry.space_group_name_H-M   'P 1'
#
loop_
_entity.id
_entity.type
_entity.pdbx_description
1 polymer ?
#
loop_
_entity_poly.entity_id
_entity_poly.type
_entity_poly.pdbx_seq_one_letter_code
_entity_poly.pdbx_strand_id
1 'polypeptide(L)' 'MKKSPGDINKLAAFIVDQATNEDKPAEPEQPEKNKAAQELGRLGGLKGGKARADKLTPEQRREIAQKAAKARWKKSVEE' A
#
# COMPACT_ATOMS: atom_id res chain seq x y z
N MET A 1 1.10 7.03 19.59
CA MET A 1 1.30 8.48 19.31
C MET A 1 1.24 8.68 17.80
N LYS A 2 0.18 9.31 17.26
CA LYS A 2 0.06 9.58 15.82
C LYS A 2 1.24 10.46 15.40
N LYS A 3 1.98 10.07 14.35
CA LYS A 3 3.11 10.86 13.85
C LYS A 3 2.58 12.14 13.19
N SER A 4 3.22 13.27 13.47
CA SER A 4 2.89 14.52 12.80
C SER A 4 3.10 14.39 11.28
N PRO A 5 2.15 14.85 10.46
CA PRO A 5 2.34 14.85 9.00
C PRO A 5 3.47 15.81 8.62
N GLY A 6 4.27 15.42 7.62
CA GLY A 6 5.40 16.23 7.13
C GLY A 6 5.01 17.34 6.16
N ASP A 7 3.76 17.34 5.68
CA ASP A 7 3.21 18.40 4.83
C ASP A 7 2.66 19.56 5.68
N ILE A 8 2.94 20.80 5.27
CA ILE A 8 2.63 22.01 6.05
C ILE A 8 1.13 22.22 6.21
N ASN A 9 0.33 21.96 5.16
CA ASN A 9 -1.12 22.13 5.23
C ASN A 9 -1.74 21.09 6.17
N LYS A 10 -1.25 19.84 6.11
CA LYS A 10 -1.66 18.79 7.04
C LYS A 10 -1.19 19.07 8.47
N LEU A 11 -0.03 19.68 8.66
CA LEU A 11 0.48 20.08 9.97
C LEU A 11 -0.40 21.17 10.58
N ALA A 12 -0.77 22.21 9.81
CA ALA A 12 -1.67 23.25 10.27
C ALA A 12 -3.03 22.67 10.67
N ALA A 13 -3.60 21.78 9.85
CA ALA A 13 -4.84 21.07 10.18
C ALA A 13 -4.69 20.23 11.46
N PHE A 14 -3.57 19.53 11.64
CA PHE A 14 -3.29 18.74 12.84
C PHE A 14 -3.15 19.60 14.10
N ILE A 15 -2.50 20.77 14.01
CA ILE A 15 -2.36 21.70 15.14
C ILE A 15 -3.72 22.26 15.56
N VAL A 16 -4.56 22.65 14.59
CA VAL A 16 -5.93 23.12 14.87
C VAL A 16 -6.74 22.00 15.54
N ASP A 17 -6.70 20.78 14.98
CA ASP A 17 -7.39 19.60 15.53
C ASP A 17 -6.99 19.29 16.98
N GLN A 18 -5.71 19.42 17.31
CA GLN A 18 -5.23 19.22 18.69
C GLN A 18 -5.61 20.38 19.62
N ALA A 19 -5.71 21.60 19.11
CA ALA A 19 -5.98 22.80 19.91
C ALA A 19 -7.47 23.02 20.20
N THR A 20 -8.37 22.55 19.32
CA THR A 20 -9.82 22.75 19.45
C THR A 20 -10.49 21.75 20.38
N ASN A 21 -9.78 20.68 20.79
CA ASN A 21 -10.31 19.61 21.65
C ASN A 21 -11.65 19.04 21.12
N GLU A 22 -11.87 19.12 19.80
CA GLU A 22 -13.01 18.51 19.17
C GLU A 22 -12.77 17.00 19.16
N ASP A 23 -13.55 16.27 19.98
CA ASP A 23 -13.67 14.82 19.92
C ASP A 23 -14.23 14.43 18.54
N LYS A 24 -13.37 14.38 17.53
CA LYS A 24 -13.71 13.71 16.28
C LYS A 24 -14.11 12.28 16.65
N PRO A 25 -15.27 11.78 16.18
CA PRO A 25 -15.64 10.40 16.38
C PRO A 25 -14.45 9.53 15.98
N ALA A 26 -13.97 8.71 16.92
CA ALA A 26 -12.84 7.83 16.68
C ALA A 26 -13.14 7.08 15.38
N GLU A 27 -12.33 7.32 14.33
CA GLU A 27 -12.36 6.47 13.15
C GLU A 27 -12.29 5.03 13.67
N PRO A 28 -13.18 4.13 13.20
CA PRO A 28 -13.24 2.78 13.73
C PRO A 28 -11.83 2.22 13.73
N GLU A 29 -11.34 1.83 14.91
CA GLU A 29 -10.00 1.27 15.06
C GLU A 29 -9.88 0.13 14.05
N GLN A 30 -8.98 0.29 13.07
CA GLN A 30 -8.79 -0.76 12.09
C GLN A 30 -8.39 -2.02 12.86
N PRO A 31 -9.04 -3.17 12.60
CA PRO A 31 -8.79 -4.38 13.37
C PRO A 31 -7.30 -4.66 13.37
N GLU A 32 -6.73 -4.79 14.57
CA GLU A 32 -5.30 -4.96 14.75
C GLU A 32 -4.90 -6.26 14.02
N LYS A 33 -4.18 -6.09 12.91
CA LYS A 33 -3.85 -7.21 12.03
C LYS A 33 -2.96 -8.20 12.79
N ASN A 34 -3.39 -9.45 12.91
CA ASN A 34 -2.61 -10.51 13.55
C ASN A 34 -1.19 -10.58 12.95
N LYS A 35 -0.18 -10.25 13.78
CA LYS A 35 1.23 -10.14 13.36
C LYS A 35 1.77 -11.47 12.83
N ALA A 36 1.36 -12.58 13.43
CA ALA A 36 1.76 -13.91 12.98
C ALA A 36 1.21 -14.22 11.58
N ALA A 37 -0.05 -13.84 11.30
CA ALA A 37 -0.65 -14.03 9.98
C ALA A 37 0.05 -13.21 8.88
N GLN A 38 0.50 -12.00 9.19
CA GLN A 38 1.27 -11.17 8.25
C GLN A 38 2.61 -11.82 7.90
N GLU A 39 3.34 -12.29 8.92
CA GLU A 39 4.64 -12.91 8.72
C GLU A 39 4.53 -14.22 7.91
N LEU A 40 3.50 -15.03 8.19
CA LEU A 40 3.19 -16.22 7.40
C LEU A 40 2.88 -15.88 5.94
N GLY A 41 2.06 -14.85 5.70
CA GLY A 41 1.76 -14.37 4.34
C GLY A 41 3.02 -13.91 3.59
N ARG A 42 3.93 -13.21 4.28
CA ARG A 42 5.22 -12.77 3.74
C ARG A 42 6.08 -13.96 3.32
N LEU A 43 6.23 -14.96 4.20
CA LEU A 43 7.00 -16.17 3.92
C LEU A 43 6.43 -16.95 2.73
N GLY A 44 5.10 -17.09 2.67
CA GLY A 44 4.40 -17.71 1.53
C GLY A 44 4.64 -16.96 0.22
N GLY A 45 4.56 -15.63 0.25
CA GLY A 45 4.82 -14.76 -0.91
C GLY A 45 6.25 -14.87 -1.43
N LEU A 46 7.24 -14.91 -0.54
CA LEU A 46 8.65 -15.08 -0.92
C LEU A 46 8.91 -16.42 -1.63
N LYS A 47 8.33 -17.50 -1.11
CA LYS A 47 8.43 -18.83 -1.71
C LYS A 47 7.68 -18.90 -3.05
N GLY A 48 6.44 -18.45 -3.07
CA GLY A 48 5.57 -18.52 -4.24
C GLY A 48 6.04 -17.62 -5.38
N GLY A 49 6.53 -16.42 -5.06
CA GLY A 49 7.07 -15.47 -6.04
C GLY A 49 8.28 -16.03 -6.76
N LYS A 50 9.25 -16.60 -6.03
CA LYS A 50 10.42 -17.25 -6.62
C LYS A 50 10.01 -18.44 -7.50
N ALA A 51 9.18 -19.34 -6.99
CA ALA A 51 8.70 -20.50 -7.74
C ALA A 51 7.95 -20.11 -9.03
N ARG A 52 7.20 -19.00 -9.01
CA ARG A 52 6.56 -18.45 -10.21
C ARG A 52 7.58 -17.90 -11.20
N ALA A 53 8.59 -17.17 -10.72
CA ALA A 53 9.63 -16.60 -11.58
C ALA A 53 10.42 -17.68 -12.32
N ASP A 54 10.76 -18.77 -11.62
CA ASP A 54 11.51 -19.90 -12.19
C ASP A 54 10.71 -20.67 -13.25
N LYS A 55 9.37 -20.70 -13.14
CA LYS A 55 8.47 -21.35 -14.11
C LYS A 55 8.22 -20.53 -15.37
N LEU A 56 8.54 -19.24 -15.40
CA LEU A 56 8.22 -18.37 -16.53
C LEU A 56 9.30 -18.44 -17.61
N THR A 57 8.88 -18.67 -18.85
CA THR A 57 9.76 -18.57 -20.02
C THR A 57 10.08 -17.10 -20.35
N PRO A 58 11.15 -16.80 -21.12
CA PRO A 58 11.45 -15.44 -21.57
C PRO A 58 10.28 -14.75 -22.29
N GLU A 59 9.52 -15.49 -23.09
CA GLU A 59 8.36 -14.99 -23.85
C GLU A 59 7.23 -14.61 -22.89
N GLN A 60 6.91 -15.48 -21.93
CA GLN A 60 5.89 -15.21 -20.92
C GLN A 60 6.26 -14.00 -20.05
N ARG A 61 7.54 -13.85 -19.69
CA ARG A 61 8.03 -12.65 -18.97
C ARG A 61 7.84 -11.39 -19.80
N ARG A 62 8.14 -11.44 -21.10
CA ARG A 62 7.94 -10.31 -22.04
C ARG A 62 6.47 -9.92 -22.14
N GLU A 63 5.57 -10.89 -22.29
CA GLU A 63 4.13 -10.62 -22.36
C GLU A 63 3.60 -9.96 -21.09
N ILE A 64 3.99 -10.46 -19.91
CA ILE A 64 3.60 -9.88 -18.62
C ILE A 64 4.09 -8.43 -18.52
N ALA A 65 5.33 -8.16 -18.92
CA ALA A 65 5.90 -6.80 -18.90
C ALA A 65 5.15 -5.84 -19.83
N GLN A 66 4.81 -6.29 -21.04
CA GLN A 66 4.03 -5.49 -21.99
C GLN A 66 2.62 -5.19 -21.47
N LYS A 67 1.94 -6.19 -20.88
CA LYS A 67 0.62 -6.01 -20.26
C LYS A 67 0.69 -5.00 -19.11
N ALA A 68 1.70 -5.10 -18.24
CA ALA A 68 1.91 -4.18 -17.14
C ALA A 68 2.19 -2.74 -17.63
N ALA A 69 2.99 -2.57 -18.68
CA ALA A 69 3.22 -1.27 -19.30
C ALA A 69 1.91 -0.67 -19.82
N LYS A 70 1.15 -1.40 -20.65
CA LYS A 70 -0.12 -0.92 -21.19
C LYS A 70 -1.09 -0.48 -20.08
N ALA A 71 -1.21 -1.23 -18.99
CA ALA A 71 -2.05 -0.87 -17.85
C ALA A 71 -1.60 0.44 -17.18
N ARG A 72 -0.28 0.63 -17.00
CA ARG A 72 0.28 1.87 -16.43
C ARG A 72 -0.03 3.08 -17.30
N TRP A 73 0.20 2.96 -18.61
CA TRP A 73 0.00 4.07 -19.55
C TRP A 73 -1.49 4.38 -19.79
N LYS A 74 -2.38 3.39 -19.70
CA LYS A 74 -3.82 3.64 -19.77
C LYS A 74 -4.27 4.50 -18.58
N LYS A 75 -3.83 4.18 -17.37
CA LYS A 75 -4.18 4.94 -16.16
C LYS A 75 -3.73 6.40 -16.23
N SER A 76 -2.58 6.69 -16.82
CA SER A 76 -2.07 8.07 -16.96
C SER A 76 -2.78 8.91 -18.03
N VAL A 77 -3.65 8.31 -18.84
CA VAL A 77 -4.39 9.00 -19.92
C VAL A 77 -5.85 9.27 -19.52
N GLU A 78 -6.35 8.61 -18.47
CA GLU A 78 -7.71 8.78 -17.93
C GLU A 78 -7.79 9.75 -16.73
N GLU A 79 -6.68 10.43 -16.37
CA GLU A 79 -6.62 11.58 -15.45
C GLU A 79 -6.37 12.88 -16.23
#